data_AF-A0A1R3T5D5-F1
#
_entry.id   AF-A0A1R3T5D5-F1
#
_cell.length_a   1.000
_cell.length_b   1.000
_cell.length_c   1.000
_cell.angle_alpha   90.00
_cell.angle_beta   90.00
_cell.angle_gamma   90.00
#
_symmetry.space_group_name_H-M   'P 1'
#
loop_
_entity.id
_entity.type
_entity.pdbx_description
1 polymer ?
#
loop_
_entity_poly.entity_id
_entity_poly.type
_entity_poly.pdbx_seq_one_letter_code
_entity_poly.pdbx_strand_id
1 'polypeptide(L)'
;MRTKLILLTVSVLFTSLCYPGNIPDRQKKERGSPKQKIQVEEFHDRNTGCKIRYEYYKGADGRKIKHGKFTRKWSMEKTDRSIWSGSENITATFVNDKINGTVVINCEKFKWKRKSEFIKGKGRKITWTPVEAYVARNLRLEVKNDTLAGSFNFALGNYKYEAMGSVNEMGEMKGKYTLYQLKESDDLLRDLKKGEQDWTILEQFLCDPDYTYQDATPTVTEVQLGYPGTSRGEHLHIKIPRLRLSMNPL
;
A
#
# COMPACT_ATOMS: atom_id res chain seq x y z
N MET A 1 -68.36 -62.11 24.40
CA MET A 1 -66.90 -61.88 24.52
C MET A 1 -66.70 -60.40 24.80
N ARG A 2 -66.60 -60.02 26.08
CA ARG A 2 -65.36 -59.63 26.83
C ARG A 2 -64.94 -58.17 26.54
N THR A 3 -65.41 -57.21 27.36
CA THR A 3 -64.76 -56.53 28.54
C THR A 3 -63.77 -55.42 28.14
N LYS A 4 -64.13 -54.13 28.32
CA LYS A 4 -63.97 -53.24 29.52
C LYS A 4 -62.51 -52.77 29.77
N LEU A 5 -62.33 -51.45 29.64
CA LEU A 5 -61.72 -50.47 30.57
C LEU A 5 -60.51 -50.88 31.43
N ILE A 6 -59.44 -50.06 31.46
CA ILE A 6 -58.86 -49.39 32.66
C ILE A 6 -57.41 -48.93 32.39
N LEU A 7 -57.14 -47.69 32.80
CA LEU A 7 -55.85 -47.00 32.98
C LEU A 7 -55.44 -47.08 34.46
N LEU A 8 -54.15 -47.21 34.82
CA LEU A 8 -53.48 -46.78 36.08
C LEU A 8 -52.06 -47.43 36.15
N THR A 9 -50.97 -46.71 35.89
CA THR A 9 -50.06 -45.99 36.83
C THR A 9 -49.48 -46.84 37.98
N VAL A 10 -48.16 -47.11 37.96
CA VAL A 10 -47.24 -47.10 39.13
C VAL A 10 -45.82 -46.81 38.57
N SER A 11 -45.32 -45.58 38.54
CA SER A 11 -44.37 -45.01 39.51
C SER A 11 -43.23 -45.92 39.97
N VAL A 12 -42.05 -45.80 39.37
CA VAL A 12 -40.78 -45.88 40.11
C VAL A 12 -39.92 -44.68 39.71
N LEU A 13 -39.84 -43.74 40.64
CA LEU A 13 -38.74 -42.79 40.73
C LEU A 13 -37.44 -43.57 40.92
N PHE A 14 -36.44 -43.33 40.08
CA PHE A 14 -35.07 -43.20 40.57
C PHE A 14 -34.42 -42.01 39.89
N THR A 15 -34.07 -41.05 40.74
CA THR A 15 -33.36 -39.82 40.46
C THR A 15 -31.91 -40.07 40.06
N SER A 16 -31.48 -39.29 39.07
CA SER A 16 -30.13 -38.77 38.81
C SER A 16 -28.91 -39.60 39.24
N LEU A 17 -28.08 -39.95 38.25
CA LEU A 17 -26.65 -39.68 38.34
C LEU A 17 -26.16 -39.26 36.94
N CYS A 18 -25.80 -37.99 36.85
CA CYS A 18 -25.04 -37.40 35.75
C CYS A 18 -23.71 -38.14 35.60
N TYR A 19 -23.42 -38.66 34.41
CA TYR A 19 -22.08 -38.56 33.82
C TYR A 19 -22.24 -38.47 32.29
N PRO A 20 -21.54 -37.52 31.64
CA PRO A 20 -21.73 -37.24 30.23
C PRO A 20 -21.09 -38.36 29.41
N GLY A 21 -21.83 -38.88 28.44
CA GLY A 21 -21.28 -39.75 27.42
C GLY A 21 -20.18 -39.00 26.69
N ASN A 22 -18.94 -39.48 26.83
CA ASN A 22 -17.83 -39.20 25.92
C ASN A 22 -18.25 -39.68 24.53
N ILE A 23 -18.94 -38.80 23.80
CA ILE A 23 -18.95 -38.84 22.34
C ILE A 23 -17.52 -38.42 21.97
N PRO A 24 -16.68 -39.30 21.40
CA PRO A 24 -15.40 -38.85 20.90
C PRO A 24 -15.71 -37.81 19.83
N ASP A 25 -15.26 -36.58 20.09
CA ASP A 25 -15.27 -35.47 19.15
C ASP A 25 -14.82 -36.03 17.80
N ARG A 26 -15.79 -36.17 16.90
CA ARG A 26 -15.50 -36.17 15.47
C ARG A 26 -14.78 -34.86 15.28
N GLN A 27 -13.45 -34.93 15.21
CA GLN A 27 -12.62 -33.89 14.65
C GLN A 27 -13.32 -33.49 13.35
N LYS A 28 -14.02 -32.35 13.40
CA LYS A 28 -14.31 -31.59 12.21
C LYS A 28 -12.92 -31.32 11.68
N LYS A 29 -12.45 -32.18 10.76
CA LYS A 29 -11.52 -31.75 9.72
C LYS A 29 -12.11 -30.43 9.27
N GLU A 30 -11.45 -29.34 9.61
CA GLU A 30 -11.65 -28.08 8.93
C GLU A 30 -11.63 -28.48 7.47
N ARG A 31 -12.82 -28.48 6.85
CA ARG A 31 -12.92 -28.58 5.40
C ARG A 31 -12.19 -27.33 4.97
N GLY A 32 -10.91 -27.48 4.64
CA GLY A 32 -10.12 -26.42 4.03
C GLY A 32 -11.03 -25.79 3.00
N SER A 33 -11.28 -24.49 3.17
CA SER A 33 -12.08 -23.72 2.24
C SER A 33 -11.65 -24.13 0.83
N PRO A 34 -12.59 -24.44 -0.08
CA PRO A 34 -12.22 -24.87 -1.42
C PRO A 34 -11.23 -23.83 -1.96
N LYS A 35 -9.97 -24.25 -2.19
CA LYS A 35 -8.90 -23.35 -2.60
C LYS A 35 -9.39 -22.61 -3.84
N GLN A 36 -9.71 -21.33 -3.68
CA GLN A 36 -10.27 -20.54 -4.76
C GLN A 36 -9.27 -20.56 -5.91
N LYS A 37 -9.75 -20.86 -7.13
CA LYS A 37 -8.88 -20.95 -8.30
C LYS A 37 -8.34 -19.56 -8.62
N ILE A 38 -7.03 -19.37 -8.40
CA ILE A 38 -6.31 -18.16 -8.77
C ILE A 38 -6.22 -18.09 -10.30
N GLN A 39 -6.53 -16.92 -10.83
CA GLN A 39 -6.44 -16.52 -12.23
C GLN A 39 -5.43 -15.39 -12.37
N VAL A 40 -4.89 -15.23 -13.57
CA VAL A 40 -3.91 -14.18 -13.90
C VAL A 40 -4.51 -13.32 -15.01
N GLU A 41 -4.41 -12.01 -14.86
CA GLU A 41 -4.79 -11.05 -15.89
C GLU A 41 -3.62 -10.11 -16.19
N GLU A 42 -3.46 -9.79 -17.46
CA GLU A 42 -2.47 -8.82 -17.94
C GLU A 42 -3.20 -7.74 -18.72
N PHE A 43 -2.93 -6.50 -18.35
CA PHE A 43 -3.41 -5.30 -19.00
C PHE A 43 -2.22 -4.57 -19.61
N HIS A 44 -2.40 -4.11 -20.85
CA HIS A 44 -1.42 -3.28 -21.55
C HIS A 44 -2.08 -1.98 -22.03
N ASP A 45 -1.66 -0.87 -21.44
CA ASP A 45 -2.06 0.45 -21.89
C ASP A 45 -1.23 0.84 -23.12
N ARG A 46 -1.90 0.95 -24.26
CA ARG A 46 -1.28 1.32 -25.53
C ARG A 46 -0.80 2.76 -25.57
N ASN A 47 -1.41 3.66 -24.79
CA ASN A 47 -1.06 5.08 -24.79
C ASN A 47 0.22 5.33 -23.99
N THR A 48 0.40 4.59 -22.90
CA THR A 48 1.51 4.81 -21.97
C THR A 48 2.59 3.74 -22.06
N GLY A 49 2.31 2.61 -22.72
CA GLY A 49 3.18 1.44 -22.75
C GLY A 49 3.19 0.67 -21.43
N CYS A 50 2.38 1.08 -20.44
CA CYS A 50 2.30 0.44 -19.14
C CYS A 50 1.79 -1.00 -19.28
N LYS A 51 2.41 -1.92 -18.55
CA LYS A 51 2.00 -3.32 -18.44
C LYS A 51 1.74 -3.65 -16.98
N ILE A 52 0.53 -4.11 -16.70
CA ILE A 52 0.10 -4.50 -15.36
C ILE A 52 -0.32 -5.95 -15.42
N ARG A 53 0.28 -6.77 -14.57
CA ARG A 53 -0.12 -8.17 -14.39
C ARG A 53 -0.49 -8.39 -12.94
N TYR A 54 -1.64 -9.00 -12.69
CA TYR A 54 -2.12 -9.28 -11.35
C TYR A 54 -2.82 -10.62 -11.25
N GLU A 55 -2.69 -11.23 -10.08
CA GLU A 55 -3.41 -12.44 -9.70
C GLU A 55 -4.71 -12.08 -8.97
N TYR A 56 -5.77 -12.84 -9.23
CA TYR A 56 -7.08 -12.65 -8.61
C TYR A 56 -7.83 -13.98 -8.50
N TYR A 57 -8.84 -14.03 -7.62
CA TYR A 57 -9.89 -15.06 -7.68
C TYR A 57 -11.26 -14.40 -7.88
N LYS A 58 -12.25 -15.19 -8.30
CA LYS A 58 -13.64 -14.71 -8.39
C LYS A 58 -14.36 -14.93 -7.05
N GLY A 59 -14.87 -13.87 -6.46
CA GLY A 59 -15.72 -13.91 -5.28
C GLY A 59 -17.05 -14.62 -5.55
N ALA A 60 -17.81 -14.89 -4.50
CA ALA A 60 -19.13 -15.53 -4.62
C ALA A 60 -20.14 -14.69 -5.43
N ASP A 61 -19.93 -13.38 -5.47
CA ASP A 61 -20.68 -12.39 -6.24
C ASP A 61 -20.15 -12.20 -7.67
N GLY A 62 -19.16 -12.98 -8.08
CA GLY A 62 -18.51 -12.89 -9.39
C GLY A 62 -17.49 -11.77 -9.53
N ARG A 63 -17.26 -10.93 -8.49
CA ARG A 63 -16.24 -9.87 -8.55
C ARG A 63 -14.83 -10.45 -8.57
N LYS A 64 -13.92 -9.79 -9.30
CA LYS A 64 -12.50 -10.11 -9.27
C LYS A 64 -11.90 -9.52 -8.00
N ILE A 65 -11.33 -10.37 -7.16
CA ILE A 65 -10.67 -9.99 -5.91
C ILE A 65 -9.18 -10.26 -6.09
N LYS A 66 -8.35 -9.22 -6.11
CA LYS A 66 -6.90 -9.34 -6.27
C LYS A 66 -6.32 -10.15 -5.12
N HIS A 67 -5.56 -11.17 -5.45
CA HIS A 67 -4.96 -12.08 -4.48
C HIS A 67 -3.75 -12.76 -5.13
N GLY A 68 -2.58 -12.64 -4.50
CA GLY A 68 -1.30 -13.11 -5.03
C GLY A 68 -0.45 -12.00 -5.64
N LYS A 69 0.36 -12.35 -6.63
CA LYS A 69 1.39 -11.48 -7.18
C LYS A 69 0.81 -10.36 -8.05
N PHE A 70 1.34 -9.16 -7.87
CA PHE A 70 1.14 -7.99 -8.73
C PHE A 70 2.47 -7.51 -9.28
N THR A 71 2.50 -7.18 -10.56
CA THR A 71 3.65 -6.53 -11.20
C THR A 71 3.18 -5.41 -12.12
N ARG A 72 3.84 -4.26 -12.04
CA ARG A 72 3.65 -3.12 -12.93
C ARG A 72 4.99 -2.76 -13.57
N LYS A 73 5.00 -2.61 -14.88
CA LYS A 73 6.17 -2.20 -15.66
C LYS A 73 5.80 -1.07 -16.58
N TRP A 74 6.62 -0.03 -16.62
CA TRP A 74 6.47 1.08 -17.55
C TRP A 74 7.86 1.55 -17.98
N SER A 75 7.98 1.97 -19.24
CA SER A 75 9.21 2.52 -19.79
C SER A 75 8.85 3.49 -20.91
N MET A 76 9.49 4.66 -20.89
CA MET A 76 9.29 5.68 -21.91
C MET A 76 10.59 6.43 -22.14
N GLU A 77 11.02 6.50 -23.39
CA GLU A 77 12.18 7.31 -23.76
C GLU A 77 11.86 8.80 -23.67
N LYS A 78 12.90 9.61 -23.40
CA LYS A 78 12.76 11.06 -23.41
C LYS A 78 12.58 11.53 -24.85
N THR A 79 11.45 12.17 -25.13
CA THR A 79 11.15 12.82 -26.41
C THR A 79 10.75 14.28 -26.20
N ASP A 80 10.80 15.11 -27.24
CA ASP A 80 10.41 16.54 -27.16
C ASP A 80 8.92 16.76 -26.91
N ARG A 81 8.10 15.72 -27.06
CA ARG A 81 6.64 15.77 -26.88
C ARG A 81 6.21 15.29 -25.51
N SER A 82 7.00 14.46 -24.84
CA SER A 82 6.66 13.90 -23.53
C SER A 82 7.27 14.72 -22.39
N ILE A 83 6.44 15.03 -21.40
CA ILE A 83 6.89 15.62 -20.14
C ILE A 83 7.39 14.57 -19.14
N TRP A 84 7.36 13.28 -19.51
CA TRP A 84 7.83 12.17 -18.68
C TRP A 84 8.79 11.27 -19.45
N SER A 85 9.76 10.71 -18.76
CA SER A 85 10.62 9.65 -19.30
C SER A 85 11.14 8.75 -18.18
N GLY A 86 11.79 7.66 -18.58
CA GLY A 86 12.46 6.73 -17.67
C GLY A 86 11.73 5.40 -17.60
N SER A 87 11.93 4.67 -16.50
CA SER A 87 11.33 3.35 -16.31
C SER A 87 10.90 3.09 -14.88
N GLU A 88 9.92 2.21 -14.71
CA GLU A 88 9.55 1.63 -13.43
C GLU A 88 9.28 0.13 -13.53
N ASN A 89 9.58 -0.57 -12.46
CA ASN A 89 9.19 -1.95 -12.20
C ASN A 89 8.82 -2.06 -10.72
N ILE A 90 7.53 -2.27 -10.48
CA ILE A 90 6.95 -2.36 -9.14
C ILE A 90 6.38 -3.77 -8.98
N THR A 91 6.69 -4.41 -7.86
CA THR A 91 6.08 -5.68 -7.49
C THR A 91 5.44 -5.57 -6.12
N ALA A 92 4.25 -6.15 -5.96
CA ALA A 92 3.53 -6.18 -4.70
C ALA A 92 2.81 -7.53 -4.55
N THR A 93 2.34 -7.82 -3.34
CA THR A 93 1.47 -8.97 -3.07
C THR A 93 0.14 -8.47 -2.56
N PHE A 94 -0.94 -8.99 -3.12
CA PHE A 94 -2.30 -8.72 -2.68
C PHE A 94 -2.84 -9.89 -1.87
N VAL A 95 -3.61 -9.58 -0.84
CA VAL A 95 -4.44 -10.50 -0.08
C VAL A 95 -5.82 -9.86 0.01
N ASN A 96 -6.76 -10.38 -0.77
CA ASN A 96 -8.16 -9.95 -0.77
C ASN A 96 -8.31 -8.44 -1.04
N ASP A 97 -7.82 -8.00 -2.20
CA ASP A 97 -7.77 -6.60 -2.66
C ASP A 97 -6.90 -5.65 -1.83
N LYS A 98 -6.24 -6.15 -0.78
CA LYS A 98 -5.32 -5.37 0.05
C LYS A 98 -3.88 -5.69 -0.25
N ILE A 99 -3.03 -4.68 -0.34
CA ILE A 99 -1.59 -4.89 -0.39
C ILE A 99 -1.16 -5.42 0.97
N ASN A 100 -0.53 -6.59 0.98
CA ASN A 100 -0.06 -7.23 2.21
C ASN A 100 1.24 -8.01 1.91
N GLY A 101 2.33 -7.54 2.49
CA GLY A 101 3.70 -8.00 2.25
C GLY A 101 4.62 -6.90 1.73
N THR A 102 5.75 -7.31 1.17
CA THR A 102 6.76 -6.37 0.65
C THR A 102 6.35 -5.81 -0.71
N VAL A 103 6.35 -4.48 -0.83
CA VAL A 103 6.35 -3.78 -2.11
C VAL A 103 7.79 -3.48 -2.50
N VAL A 104 8.20 -3.90 -3.69
CA VAL A 104 9.53 -3.62 -4.25
C VAL A 104 9.37 -2.62 -5.39
N ILE A 105 10.10 -1.51 -5.30
CA ILE A 105 10.08 -0.42 -6.26
C ILE A 105 11.47 -0.27 -6.86
N ASN A 106 11.55 -0.43 -8.17
CA ASN A 106 12.70 -0.04 -8.96
C ASN A 106 12.22 1.02 -9.95
N CYS A 107 12.72 2.25 -9.84
CA CYS A 107 12.35 3.30 -10.76
C CYS A 107 13.50 4.28 -10.95
N GLU A 108 13.57 4.78 -12.18
CA GLU A 108 14.37 5.93 -12.55
C GLU A 108 13.51 6.70 -13.56
N LYS A 109 12.64 7.57 -13.04
CA LYS A 109 11.68 8.35 -13.83
C LYS A 109 11.89 9.84 -13.59
N PHE A 110 11.67 10.62 -14.63
CA PHE A 110 11.83 12.07 -14.58
C PHE A 110 10.63 12.76 -15.18
N LYS A 111 10.18 13.83 -14.50
CA LYS A 111 9.25 14.81 -15.04
C LYS A 111 10.04 16.00 -15.56
N TRP A 112 9.77 16.39 -16.78
CA TRP A 112 10.47 17.46 -17.49
C TRP A 112 9.59 18.68 -17.64
N LYS A 113 10.19 19.85 -17.48
CA LYS A 113 9.56 21.15 -17.76
C LYS A 113 10.42 21.89 -18.76
N ARG A 114 9.77 22.64 -19.66
CA ARG A 114 10.47 23.56 -20.55
C ARG A 114 10.95 24.76 -19.74
N LYS A 115 12.26 25.02 -19.74
CA LYS A 115 12.88 26.24 -19.23
C LYS A 115 13.21 27.13 -20.42
N SER A 116 12.81 28.39 -20.32
CA SER A 116 12.99 29.38 -21.38
C SER A 116 13.87 30.50 -20.87
N GLU A 117 15.05 30.63 -21.43
CA GLU A 117 16.03 31.64 -21.02
C GLU A 117 16.26 32.63 -22.17
N PHE A 118 16.21 33.93 -21.86
CA PHE A 118 16.59 34.97 -22.81
C PHE A 118 18.10 35.18 -22.75
N ILE A 119 18.78 34.98 -23.87
CA ILE A 119 20.21 35.22 -23.99
C ILE A 119 20.39 36.55 -24.73
N LYS A 120 20.96 37.54 -24.04
CA LYS A 120 21.22 38.87 -24.61
C LYS A 120 21.97 38.73 -25.94
N GLY A 121 21.39 39.24 -27.02
CA GLY A 121 21.96 39.17 -28.37
C GLY A 121 21.77 37.86 -29.15
N LYS A 122 21.17 36.81 -28.56
CA LYS A 122 20.96 35.50 -29.22
C LYS A 122 19.52 34.99 -29.20
N GLY A 123 18.58 35.80 -28.70
CA GLY A 123 17.16 35.44 -28.62
C GLY A 123 16.83 34.48 -27.48
N ARG A 124 15.77 33.68 -27.66
CA ARG A 124 15.20 32.79 -26.65
C ARG A 124 15.78 31.38 -26.81
N LYS A 125 16.41 30.84 -25.77
CA LYS A 125 16.85 29.44 -25.69
C LYS A 125 15.82 28.64 -24.89
N ILE A 126 15.30 27.57 -25.48
CA ILE A 126 14.40 26.62 -24.80
C ILE A 126 15.20 25.37 -24.47
N THR A 127 15.20 24.99 -23.19
CA THR A 127 15.82 23.75 -22.69
C THR A 127 14.78 22.94 -21.91
N TRP A 128 15.04 21.65 -21.74
CA TRP A 128 14.22 20.79 -20.88
C TRP A 128 14.98 20.48 -19.60
N THR A 129 14.44 20.90 -18.47
CA THR A 129 15.01 20.64 -17.15
C THR A 129 14.11 19.66 -16.39
N PRO A 130 14.69 18.69 -15.67
CA PRO A 130 13.90 17.83 -14.80
C PRO A 130 13.48 18.61 -13.57
N VAL A 131 12.21 18.48 -13.20
CA VAL A 131 11.60 19.17 -12.05
C VAL A 131 11.15 18.21 -10.96
N GLU A 132 11.14 16.92 -11.27
CA GLU A 132 10.76 15.86 -10.35
C GLU A 132 11.46 14.58 -10.79
N ALA A 133 12.02 13.84 -9.84
CA ALA A 133 12.74 12.61 -10.11
C ALA A 133 12.32 11.52 -9.12
N TYR A 134 11.91 10.38 -9.67
CA TYR A 134 11.61 9.18 -8.91
C TYR A 134 12.76 8.23 -9.13
N VAL A 135 13.71 8.23 -8.19
CA VAL A 135 14.89 7.36 -8.24
C VAL A 135 14.85 6.44 -7.02
N ALA A 136 14.56 5.17 -7.27
CA ALA A 136 14.58 4.13 -6.27
C ALA A 136 15.22 2.87 -6.85
N ARG A 137 16.25 2.37 -6.17
CA ARG A 137 16.96 1.14 -6.57
C ARG A 137 16.69 0.08 -5.51
N ASN A 138 15.85 -0.90 -5.84
CA ASN A 138 15.42 -1.96 -4.93
C ASN A 138 14.87 -1.42 -3.60
N LEU A 139 14.05 -0.36 -3.64
CA LEU A 139 13.36 0.13 -2.46
C LEU A 139 12.33 -0.91 -2.03
N ARG A 140 12.41 -1.34 -0.78
CA ARG A 140 11.53 -2.35 -0.18
C ARG A 140 10.72 -1.71 0.93
N LEU A 141 9.41 -1.75 0.77
CA LEU A 141 8.44 -1.21 1.71
C LEU A 141 7.61 -2.35 2.28
N GLU A 142 7.56 -2.48 3.59
CA GLU A 142 6.65 -3.43 4.24
C GLU A 142 5.27 -2.79 4.32
N VAL A 143 4.27 -3.43 3.70
CA VAL A 143 2.90 -2.92 3.66
C VAL A 143 1.96 -3.97 4.22
N LYS A 144 1.07 -3.56 5.11
CA LYS A 144 0.04 -4.41 5.70
C LYS A 144 -1.31 -3.73 5.55
N ASN A 145 -2.26 -4.39 4.91
CA ASN A 145 -3.60 -3.85 4.65
C ASN A 145 -3.57 -2.46 3.98
N ASP A 146 -2.78 -2.32 2.91
CA ASP A 146 -2.48 -1.07 2.18
C ASP A 146 -1.63 -0.05 2.95
N THR A 147 -1.32 -0.30 4.22
CA THR A 147 -0.66 0.65 5.12
C THR A 147 0.81 0.32 5.30
N LEU A 148 1.68 1.32 5.13
CA LEU A 148 3.12 1.17 5.37
C LEU A 148 3.35 0.80 6.85
N ALA A 149 4.10 -0.27 7.10
CA ALA A 149 4.35 -0.84 8.42
C ALA A 149 5.84 -0.76 8.80
N GLY A 150 6.13 -0.89 10.09
CA GLY A 150 7.51 -0.90 10.59
C GLY A 150 8.19 0.47 10.57
N SER A 151 9.53 0.47 10.56
CA SER A 151 10.36 1.66 10.40
C SER A 151 10.73 1.86 8.93
N PHE A 152 10.84 3.10 8.47
CA PHE A 152 11.19 3.38 7.08
C PHE A 152 11.96 4.70 6.93
N ASN A 153 12.87 4.73 5.95
CA ASN A 153 13.55 5.94 5.50
C ASN A 153 13.76 5.85 3.99
N PHE A 154 12.97 6.59 3.22
CA PHE A 154 13.07 6.55 1.77
C PHE A 154 12.66 7.88 1.13
N ALA A 155 13.18 8.14 -0.06
CA ALA A 155 12.77 9.25 -0.90
C ALA A 155 12.09 8.72 -2.16
N LEU A 156 10.99 9.36 -2.55
CA LEU A 156 10.28 9.10 -3.81
C LEU A 156 9.72 10.42 -4.34
N GLY A 157 10.12 10.81 -5.55
CA GLY A 157 9.75 12.09 -6.11
C GLY A 157 10.40 13.23 -5.30
N ASN A 158 9.60 14.24 -4.98
CA ASN A 158 10.05 15.41 -4.22
C ASN A 158 9.84 15.27 -2.70
N TYR A 159 9.58 14.05 -2.21
CA TYR A 159 9.35 13.79 -0.80
C TYR A 159 10.31 12.74 -0.26
N LYS A 160 10.75 12.95 0.98
CA LYS A 160 11.46 11.96 1.78
C LYS A 160 10.65 11.67 3.04
N TYR A 161 10.39 10.40 3.30
CA TYR A 161 9.60 9.91 4.41
C TYR A 161 10.51 9.21 5.40
N GLU A 162 10.43 9.59 6.66
CA GLU A 162 11.22 9.00 7.73
C GLU A 162 10.33 8.67 8.93
N ALA A 163 10.37 7.41 9.35
CA ALA A 163 9.74 6.90 10.55
C ALA A 163 10.77 6.17 11.41
N MET A 164 11.17 6.82 12.50
CA MET A 164 12.04 6.26 13.53
C MET A 164 11.16 5.69 14.65
N GLY A 165 10.71 4.45 14.45
CA GLY A 165 9.80 3.76 15.36
C GLY A 165 8.98 2.69 14.64
N SER A 166 7.83 2.28 15.18
CA SER A 166 7.03 1.20 14.61
C SER A 166 5.64 1.68 14.20
N VAL A 167 5.25 1.40 12.96
CA VAL A 167 3.87 1.53 12.50
C VAL A 167 3.18 0.17 12.52
N ASN A 168 2.03 0.08 13.19
CA ASN A 168 1.24 -1.16 13.26
C ASN A 168 0.24 -1.29 12.09
N GLU A 169 -0.54 -2.37 12.09
CA GLU A 169 -1.48 -2.72 11.01
C GLU A 169 -2.68 -1.78 10.89
N MET A 170 -2.99 -1.04 11.96
CA MET A 170 -4.03 -0.02 11.98
C MET A 170 -3.51 1.35 11.53
N GLY A 171 -2.21 1.45 11.24
CA GLY A 171 -1.55 2.71 10.91
C GLY A 171 -1.21 3.55 12.14
N GLU A 172 -1.24 2.98 13.33
CA GLU A 172 -0.80 3.67 14.53
C GLU A 172 0.73 3.64 14.58
N MET A 173 1.34 4.80 14.77
CA MET A 173 2.78 4.96 14.72
C MET A 173 3.32 5.30 16.10
N LYS A 174 4.27 4.51 16.61
CA LYS A 174 5.06 4.83 17.80
C LYS A 174 6.42 5.39 17.38
N GLY A 175 6.92 6.41 18.07
CA GLY A 175 8.21 7.04 17.76
C GLY A 175 8.10 8.31 16.94
N LYS A 176 9.11 8.63 16.13
CA LYS A 176 9.20 9.92 15.43
C LYS A 176 8.90 9.77 13.95
N TYR A 177 8.01 10.62 13.43
CA TYR A 177 7.77 10.79 11.99
C TYR A 177 8.39 12.09 11.52
N THR A 178 9.00 12.10 10.34
CA THR A 178 9.38 13.34 9.65
C THR A 178 9.14 13.18 8.15
N LEU A 179 8.43 14.15 7.57
CA LEU A 179 8.30 14.31 6.13
C LEU A 179 9.15 15.49 5.70
N TYR A 180 9.96 15.26 4.69
CA TYR A 180 10.74 16.30 4.04
C TYR A 180 10.24 16.55 2.63
N GLN A 181 10.36 17.79 2.18
CA GLN A 181 10.18 18.21 0.80
C GLN A 181 11.53 18.61 0.21
N LEU A 182 11.81 18.15 -1.00
CA LEU A 182 13.01 18.52 -1.75
C LEU A 182 12.96 20.02 -2.08
N LYS A 183 14.04 20.76 -1.78
CA LYS A 183 14.17 22.14 -2.21
C LYS A 183 14.30 22.21 -3.74
N GLU A 184 13.80 23.30 -4.32
CA GLU A 184 14.02 23.54 -5.75
C GLU A 184 15.52 23.61 -6.03
N SER A 185 15.95 22.91 -7.07
CA SER A 185 17.33 22.85 -7.53
C SER A 185 17.42 23.40 -8.96
N ASP A 186 18.46 24.18 -9.21
CA ASP A 186 18.80 24.65 -10.56
C ASP A 186 19.25 23.50 -11.49
N ASP A 187 19.76 22.40 -10.92
CA ASP A 187 20.28 21.24 -11.66
C ASP A 187 20.05 19.94 -10.89
N LEU A 188 18.78 19.53 -10.84
CA LEU A 188 18.32 18.33 -10.12
C LEU A 188 19.09 17.06 -10.51
N LEU A 189 19.50 16.90 -11.78
CA LEU A 189 20.24 15.70 -12.21
C LEU A 189 21.63 15.64 -11.60
N ARG A 190 22.33 16.77 -11.55
CA ARG A 190 23.65 16.85 -10.93
C ARG A 190 23.54 16.56 -9.44
N ASP A 191 22.58 17.17 -8.76
CA ASP A 191 22.42 17.03 -7.32
C ASP A 191 22.03 15.59 -6.94
N LEU A 192 21.18 14.93 -7.75
CA LEU A 192 20.89 13.49 -7.62
C LEU A 192 22.14 12.62 -7.79
N LYS A 193 23.01 12.93 -8.76
CA LYS A 193 24.23 12.14 -9.02
C LYS A 193 25.27 12.29 -7.91
N LYS A 194 25.33 13.48 -7.29
CA LYS A 194 26.26 13.76 -6.20
C LYS A 194 25.70 13.40 -4.81
N GLY A 195 24.40 13.17 -4.70
CA GLY A 195 23.73 12.99 -3.41
C GLY A 195 23.59 14.30 -2.61
N GLU A 196 23.72 15.46 -3.27
CA GLU A 196 23.67 16.80 -2.67
C GLU A 196 22.21 17.34 -2.63
N GLN A 197 21.25 16.47 -2.31
CA GLN A 197 19.85 16.88 -2.26
C GLN A 197 19.56 17.62 -0.97
N ASP A 198 19.12 18.87 -1.07
CA ASP A 198 18.67 19.65 0.08
C ASP A 198 17.20 19.41 0.38
N TRP A 199 16.93 19.03 1.63
CA TRP A 199 15.60 18.69 2.11
C TRP A 199 15.14 19.70 3.17
N THR A 200 13.90 20.18 3.06
CA THR A 200 13.24 21.00 4.09
C THR A 200 12.24 20.14 4.84
N ILE A 201 12.19 20.26 6.17
CA ILE A 201 11.16 19.58 6.97
C ILE A 201 9.81 20.23 6.64
N LEU A 202 8.90 19.44 6.10
CA LEU A 202 7.53 19.85 5.86
C LEU A 202 6.66 19.57 7.08
N GLU A 203 6.84 18.41 7.71
CA GLU A 203 6.10 17.98 8.89
C GLU A 203 6.94 17.09 9.79
N GLN A 204 6.71 17.18 11.10
CA GLN A 204 7.37 16.34 12.10
C GLN A 204 6.40 16.05 13.25
N PHE A 205 6.35 14.79 13.68
CA PHE A 205 5.54 14.35 14.81
C PHE A 205 6.38 13.49 15.76
N LEU A 206 6.19 13.69 17.06
CA LEU A 206 6.69 12.79 18.09
C LEU A 206 5.50 12.03 18.68
N CYS A 207 5.54 10.71 18.57
CA CYS A 207 4.43 9.83 18.92
C CYS A 207 4.84 9.03 20.15
N ASP A 208 4.33 9.48 21.30
CA ASP A 208 4.62 8.89 22.60
C ASP A 208 4.04 7.45 22.68
N PRO A 209 4.82 6.44 23.08
CA PRO A 209 4.34 5.08 23.27
C PRO A 209 3.28 4.93 24.37
N ASP A 210 3.23 5.84 25.35
CA ASP A 210 2.32 5.80 26.51
C ASP A 210 1.05 6.63 26.31
N TYR A 211 1.02 7.50 25.29
CA TYR A 211 -0.20 8.22 24.90
C TYR A 211 -1.07 7.30 24.03
N THR A 212 -2.08 6.69 24.64
CA THR A 212 -3.10 5.94 23.90
C THR A 212 -3.78 6.85 22.88
N TYR A 213 -3.71 6.46 21.60
CA TYR A 213 -4.27 7.11 20.41
C TYR A 213 -5.80 7.25 20.39
N GLN A 214 -6.48 7.12 21.53
CA GLN A 214 -7.94 7.07 21.60
C GLN A 214 -8.61 8.30 20.97
N ASP A 215 -7.93 9.46 20.95
CA ASP A 215 -8.44 10.71 20.36
C ASP A 215 -7.70 11.15 19.08
N ALA A 216 -6.65 10.45 18.65
CA ALA A 216 -5.83 10.86 17.52
C ALA A 216 -6.18 10.05 16.27
N THR A 217 -7.02 10.59 15.40
CA THR A 217 -7.31 9.97 14.09
C THR A 217 -6.11 10.16 13.16
N PRO A 218 -5.40 9.08 12.75
CA PRO A 218 -4.32 9.21 11.78
C PRO A 218 -4.87 9.77 10.47
N THR A 219 -4.32 10.89 10.03
CA THR A 219 -4.56 11.38 8.67
C THR A 219 -3.68 10.57 7.72
N VAL A 220 -4.29 9.90 6.76
CA VAL A 220 -3.53 9.06 5.83
C VAL A 220 -3.17 9.87 4.60
N THR A 221 -1.88 9.90 4.25
CA THR A 221 -1.44 10.34 2.92
C THR A 221 -1.31 9.12 2.02
N GLU A 222 -1.61 9.27 0.74
CA GLU A 222 -1.39 8.21 -0.24
C GLU A 222 -0.15 8.49 -1.06
N VAL A 223 0.82 7.57 -1.04
CA VAL A 223 1.81 7.50 -2.10
C VAL A 223 1.16 6.80 -3.27
N GLN A 224 0.93 7.58 -4.33
CA GLN A 224 0.46 7.06 -5.60
C GLN A 224 1.66 6.63 -6.42
N LEU A 225 1.92 5.33 -6.43
CA LEU A 225 2.93 4.77 -7.31
C LEU A 225 2.26 4.48 -8.65
N GLY A 226 2.49 5.39 -9.59
CA GLY A 226 1.93 5.30 -10.92
C GLY A 226 2.56 6.28 -11.91
N TYR A 227 2.14 6.13 -13.15
CA TYR A 227 2.33 7.09 -14.21
C TYR A 227 1.09 7.99 -14.24
N PRO A 228 1.22 9.33 -14.24
CA PRO A 228 0.05 10.22 -14.20
C PRO A 228 -0.93 10.05 -15.36
N GLY A 229 -0.50 9.46 -16.49
CA GLY A 229 -1.38 9.15 -17.61
C GLY A 229 -2.03 7.76 -17.56
N THR A 230 -1.79 6.95 -16.52
CA THR A 230 -2.56 5.72 -16.28
C THR A 230 -3.87 6.03 -15.55
N SER A 231 -4.91 5.24 -15.79
CA SER A 231 -6.21 5.44 -15.14
C SER A 231 -6.07 5.34 -13.62
N ARG A 232 -6.88 6.07 -12.85
CA ARG A 232 -6.79 6.11 -11.37
C ARG A 232 -6.88 4.71 -10.73
N GLY A 233 -7.56 3.76 -11.37
CA GLY A 233 -7.67 2.37 -10.89
C GLY A 233 -6.40 1.52 -11.05
N GLU A 234 -5.40 2.02 -11.79
CA GLU A 234 -4.14 1.31 -12.08
C GLU A 234 -2.99 1.73 -11.17
N HIS A 235 -3.20 2.77 -10.36
CA HIS A 235 -2.18 3.27 -9.43
C HIS A 235 -2.11 2.33 -8.22
N LEU A 236 -0.90 2.10 -7.73
CA LEU A 236 -0.72 1.42 -6.45
C LEU A 236 -0.79 2.49 -5.36
N HIS A 237 -1.77 2.38 -4.48
CA HIS A 237 -1.97 3.31 -3.37
C HIS A 237 -1.37 2.70 -2.11
N ILE A 238 -0.28 3.28 -1.62
CA ILE A 238 0.28 2.93 -0.31
C ILE A 238 -0.10 4.04 0.66
N LYS A 239 -0.83 3.67 1.71
CA LYS A 239 -1.20 4.55 2.80
C LYS A 239 -0.01 4.77 3.70
N ILE A 240 0.39 6.02 3.87
CA ILE A 240 1.35 6.46 4.87
C ILE A 240 0.54 7.08 6.00
N PRO A 241 0.54 6.45 7.18
CA PRO A 241 -0.09 7.06 8.34
C PRO A 241 0.65 8.33 8.73
N ARG A 242 -0.10 9.41 8.91
CA ARG A 242 0.36 10.60 9.61
C ARG A 242 -0.48 10.72 10.87
N LEU A 243 0.17 10.73 12.01
CA LEU A 243 -0.54 11.02 13.24
C LEU A 243 -0.76 12.52 13.36
N ARG A 244 -2.02 12.94 13.51
CA ARG A 244 -2.34 14.28 14.01
C ARG A 244 -2.36 14.18 15.53
N LEU A 245 -1.19 14.18 16.16
CA LEU A 245 -1.13 14.43 17.59
C LEU A 245 -1.32 15.94 17.79
N SER A 246 -2.31 16.30 18.61
CA SER A 246 -2.61 17.70 18.90
C SER A 246 -1.47 18.36 19.67
N MET A 247 -0.79 19.26 18.96
CA MET A 247 -0.22 20.53 19.39
C MET A 247 0.88 20.54 20.47
N ASN A 248 2.11 20.71 20.02
CA ASN A 248 2.78 22.00 20.22
C ASN A 248 3.58 22.36 18.96
N PRO A 249 3.48 23.59 18.43
CA PRO A 249 4.46 24.07 17.46
C PRO A 249 5.83 24.15 18.14
N LEU A 250 6.84 23.52 17.54
CA LEU A 250 8.24 23.88 17.76
C LEU A 250 8.62 25.00 16.81
#